data_AF-A0A6J6GMP9-F1
#
_entry.id   AF-A0A6J6GMP9-F1
#
_cell.length_a   1.000
_cell.length_b   1.000
_cell.length_c   1.000
_cell.angle_alpha   90.00
_cell.angle_beta   90.00
_cell.angle_gamma   90.00
#
_symmetry.space_group_name_H-M   'P 1'
#
loop_
_entity.id
_entity.type
_entity.pdbx_description
1 polymer ?
#
loop_
_entity_poly.entity_id
_entity_poly.type
_entity_poly.pdbx_seq_one_letter_code
_entity_poly.pdbx_strand_id
1 'polypeptide(L)'
;MLASSARSGQSARVSDESVEQALSICEGHANGHYAGPRSELIPAAEAALGFSFPPSYRQFIERLGAGSIGSFEVYGLTGQPFTGVVPDAVGRTLHDRNGPSRLPHTMLIIGSDGMGGDYVLDVSKGAEPPVEVWEGGRSVPGQQLERVGVSFGSWLLENVRIQART
;
A
#
# COMPACT_ATOMS: atom_id res chain seq x y z
N MET A 1 17.50 12.35 -24.46
CA MET A 1 17.00 11.50 -23.36
C MET A 1 17.55 11.95 -22.00
N LEU A 2 17.21 13.15 -21.51
CA LEU A 2 17.71 13.67 -20.21
C LEU A 2 16.59 14.04 -19.20
N ALA A 3 15.33 13.98 -19.62
CA ALA A 3 14.19 14.40 -18.79
C ALA A 3 13.53 13.28 -17.96
N SER A 4 14.01 12.03 -18.06
CA SER A 4 13.41 10.87 -17.38
C SER A 4 13.92 10.71 -15.94
N SER A 5 15.24 10.89 -15.73
CA SER A 5 15.87 10.70 -14.42
C SER A 5 15.51 11.79 -13.40
N ALA A 6 15.40 13.05 -13.84
CA ALA A 6 14.97 14.15 -12.96
C ALA A 6 13.51 14.03 -12.48
N ARG A 7 12.61 13.50 -13.33
CA ARG A 7 11.20 13.26 -12.96
C ARG A 7 11.04 12.11 -11.97
N SER A 8 11.86 11.06 -12.11
CA SER A 8 11.88 9.96 -11.13
C SER A 8 12.35 10.41 -9.75
N GLY A 9 13.37 11.29 -9.66
CA GLY A 9 13.87 11.81 -8.39
C GLY A 9 12.92 12.77 -7.68
N GLN A 10 12.18 13.60 -8.43
CA GLN A 10 11.18 14.50 -7.85
C GLN A 10 9.97 13.73 -7.32
N SER A 11 9.50 12.71 -8.04
CA SER A 11 8.36 11.89 -7.60
C SER A 11 8.66 11.11 -6.32
N ALA A 12 9.87 10.55 -6.20
CA ALA A 12 10.29 9.85 -4.98
C ALA A 12 10.33 10.77 -3.76
N ARG A 13 10.93 11.96 -3.89
CA ARG A 13 10.96 12.95 -2.78
C ARG A 13 9.57 13.37 -2.33
N VAL A 14 8.65 13.60 -3.26
CA VAL A 14 7.27 13.97 -2.93
C VAL A 14 6.56 12.82 -2.19
N SER A 15 6.80 11.57 -2.60
CA SER A 15 6.25 10.40 -1.90
C SER A 15 6.80 10.30 -0.46
N ASP A 16 8.11 10.46 -0.29
CA ASP A 16 8.77 10.45 1.02
C ASP A 16 8.24 11.57 1.95
N GLU A 17 8.16 12.80 1.46
CA GLU A 17 7.59 13.92 2.23
C GLU A 17 6.11 13.68 2.58
N SER A 18 5.36 13.04 1.68
CA SER A 18 3.94 12.77 1.90
C SER A 18 3.72 11.69 2.94
N VAL A 19 4.49 10.60 2.89
CA VAL A 19 4.36 9.52 3.85
C VAL A 19 4.77 9.99 5.25
N GLU A 20 5.85 10.78 5.38
CA GLU A 20 6.25 11.34 6.67
C GLU A 20 5.17 12.23 7.29
N GLN A 21 4.52 13.08 6.48
CA GLN A 21 3.38 13.87 6.94
C GLN A 21 2.19 13.01 7.34
N ALA A 22 1.89 11.95 6.58
CA ALA A 22 0.79 11.06 6.88
C ALA A 22 1.02 10.32 8.21
N LEU A 23 2.23 9.80 8.40
CA LEU A 23 2.65 9.12 9.63
C LEU A 23 2.57 10.04 10.85
N SER A 24 3.01 11.30 10.71
CA SER A 24 2.87 12.30 11.77
C SER A 24 1.43 12.58 12.16
N ILE A 25 0.47 12.49 11.22
CA ILE A 25 -0.96 12.62 11.53
C ILE A 25 -1.43 11.38 12.30
N CYS A 26 -1.04 10.19 11.87
CA CYS A 26 -1.46 8.92 12.44
C CYS A 26 -0.95 8.68 13.87
N GLU A 27 0.32 8.95 14.15
CA GLU A 27 1.04 8.54 15.37
C GLU A 27 0.56 9.16 16.71
N GLY A 28 -0.45 10.01 16.67
CA GLY A 28 -1.08 10.56 17.88
C GLY A 28 -2.58 10.75 17.75
N HIS A 29 -3.20 10.21 16.69
CA HIS A 29 -4.61 10.44 16.44
C HIS A 29 -5.48 9.56 17.34
N ALA A 30 -6.45 10.15 18.04
CA ALA A 30 -7.33 9.43 18.97
C ALA A 30 -8.11 8.28 18.30
N ASN A 31 -8.39 8.41 16.99
CA ASN A 31 -9.10 7.42 16.19
C ASN A 31 -8.17 6.48 15.39
N GLY A 32 -6.87 6.48 15.68
CA GLY A 32 -5.90 5.58 15.05
C GLY A 32 -5.83 4.23 15.75
N HIS A 33 -5.92 3.14 14.99
CA HIS A 33 -5.73 1.78 15.50
C HIS A 33 -4.73 1.03 14.63
N TYR A 34 -3.52 0.84 15.14
CA TYR A 34 -2.40 0.30 14.38
C TYR A 34 -1.76 -0.90 15.08
N ALA A 35 -1.21 -1.82 14.28
CA ALA A 35 -0.41 -2.94 14.77
C ALA A 35 0.89 -2.45 15.45
N GLY A 36 1.36 -1.26 15.10
CA GLY A 36 2.64 -0.70 15.50
C GLY A 36 3.77 -1.17 14.57
N PRO A 37 5.02 -0.76 14.82
CA PRO A 37 6.19 -1.11 14.01
C PRO A 37 6.27 -2.61 13.69
N ARG A 38 6.51 -2.95 12.42
CA ARG A 38 6.70 -4.34 11.94
C ARG A 38 7.89 -4.50 11.00
N SER A 39 8.93 -3.70 11.18
CA SER A 39 10.15 -3.74 10.35
C SER A 39 10.77 -5.14 10.27
N GLU A 40 10.70 -5.89 11.36
CA GLU A 40 11.24 -7.24 11.50
C GLU A 40 10.58 -8.25 10.56
N LEU A 41 9.35 -7.98 10.11
CA LEU A 41 8.59 -8.87 9.23
C LEU A 41 8.87 -8.62 7.75
N ILE A 42 9.48 -7.48 7.40
CA ILE A 42 9.70 -7.06 6.00
C ILE A 42 10.48 -8.09 5.19
N PRO A 43 11.63 -8.63 5.65
CA PRO A 43 12.38 -9.59 4.84
C PRO A 43 11.57 -10.86 4.52
N ALA A 44 10.79 -11.36 5.49
CA ALA A 44 9.96 -12.53 5.29
C ALA A 44 8.76 -12.24 4.36
N ALA A 45 8.18 -11.05 4.45
CA ALA A 45 7.09 -10.60 3.60
C ALA A 45 7.56 -10.43 2.13
N GLU A 46 8.69 -9.74 1.92
CA GLU A 46 9.29 -9.56 0.59
C GLU A 46 9.69 -10.91 -0.04
N ALA A 47 10.24 -11.83 0.76
CA ALA A 47 10.55 -13.18 0.31
C ALA A 47 9.30 -13.97 -0.09
N ALA A 48 8.21 -13.86 0.67
CA ALA A 48 6.94 -14.53 0.36
C ALA A 48 6.28 -13.97 -0.91
N LEU A 49 6.41 -12.67 -1.16
CA LEU A 49 5.79 -12.00 -2.30
C LEU A 49 6.65 -12.05 -3.57
N GLY A 50 7.97 -12.17 -3.44
CA GLY A 50 8.93 -12.23 -4.55
C GLY A 50 9.42 -10.87 -5.05
N PHE A 51 9.24 -9.79 -4.26
CA PHE A 51 9.71 -8.44 -4.61
C PHE A 51 9.98 -7.60 -3.37
N SER A 52 10.73 -6.51 -3.55
CA SER A 52 10.91 -5.49 -2.51
C SER A 52 9.75 -4.51 -2.47
N PHE A 53 9.40 -4.04 -1.28
CA PHE A 53 8.37 -3.04 -1.07
C PHE A 53 8.79 -1.66 -1.57
N PRO A 54 7.82 -0.86 -2.10
CA PRO A 54 8.03 0.56 -2.35
C PRO A 54 8.54 1.29 -1.10
N PRO A 55 9.51 2.23 -1.22
CA PRO A 55 10.10 2.94 -0.07
C PRO A 55 9.09 3.58 0.89
N SER A 56 8.07 4.28 0.38
CA SER A 56 7.04 4.92 1.20
C SER A 56 6.15 3.88 1.91
N TYR A 57 5.79 2.79 1.24
CA TYR A 57 5.06 1.68 1.88
C TYR A 57 5.89 1.00 2.96
N ARG A 58 7.20 0.85 2.72
CA ARG A 58 8.15 0.33 3.71
C ARG A 58 8.20 1.21 4.96
N GLN A 59 8.31 2.54 4.80
CA GLN A 59 8.29 3.49 5.93
C GLN A 59 7.01 3.37 6.77
N PHE A 60 5.86 3.15 6.11
CA PHE A 60 4.60 2.91 6.81
C PHE A 60 4.63 1.64 7.65
N ILE A 61 5.13 0.52 7.11
CA ILE A 61 5.27 -0.74 7.87
C ILE A 61 6.22 -0.56 9.06
N GLU A 62 7.33 0.15 8.85
CA GLU A 62 8.34 0.35 9.89
C GLU A 62 7.82 1.12 11.09
N ARG A 63 6.80 1.98 10.91
CA ARG A 63 6.26 2.82 11.98
C ARG A 63 4.90 2.40 12.50
N LEU A 64 4.00 1.97 11.62
CA LEU A 64 2.61 1.66 11.96
C LEU A 64 2.22 0.20 11.69
N GLY A 65 2.99 -0.52 10.86
CA GLY A 65 2.71 -1.90 10.50
C GLY A 65 1.54 -2.02 9.54
N ALA A 66 0.32 -2.01 10.07
CA ALA A 66 -0.98 -2.05 9.40
C ALA A 66 -2.03 -1.43 10.31
N GLY A 67 -3.18 -0.98 9.79
CA GLY A 67 -4.27 -0.54 10.66
C GLY A 67 -5.22 0.45 10.02
N SER A 68 -5.82 1.31 10.83
CA SER A 68 -6.83 2.26 10.38
C SER A 68 -6.76 3.59 11.13
N ILE A 69 -7.37 4.61 10.52
CA ILE A 69 -7.75 5.86 11.17
C ILE A 69 -9.16 6.21 10.75
N GLY A 70 -10.06 6.36 11.72
CA GLY A 70 -11.49 6.53 11.42
C GLY A 70 -12.02 5.36 10.61
N SER A 71 -12.63 5.63 9.45
CA SER A 71 -13.15 4.59 8.54
C SER A 71 -12.15 4.12 7.49
N PHE A 72 -10.95 4.70 7.44
CA PHE A 72 -9.95 4.36 6.44
C PHE A 72 -9.02 3.27 6.97
N GLU A 73 -9.00 2.12 6.31
CA GLU A 73 -8.14 0.98 6.63
C GLU A 73 -7.02 0.86 5.58
N VAL A 74 -5.78 0.70 6.03
CA VAL A 74 -4.60 0.51 5.19
C VAL A 74 -3.90 -0.79 5.58
N TYR A 75 -3.70 -1.65 4.58
CA TYR A 75 -3.16 -2.99 4.79
C TYR A 75 -1.64 -2.95 4.83
N GLY A 76 -1.09 -3.80 5.68
CA GLY A 76 0.32 -3.81 6.00
C GLY A 76 0.76 -5.14 6.59
N LEU A 77 1.71 -5.10 7.50
CA LEU A 77 2.14 -6.28 8.24
C LEU A 77 1.49 -6.28 9.63
N THR A 78 0.88 -7.40 10.01
CA THR A 78 0.25 -7.58 11.33
C THR A 78 1.00 -8.60 12.18
N GLY A 79 1.44 -9.71 11.58
CA GLY A 79 2.17 -10.81 12.22
C GLY A 79 2.44 -11.97 11.26
N GLN A 80 3.07 -13.04 11.77
CA GLN A 80 3.20 -14.33 11.09
C GLN A 80 2.34 -15.41 11.77
N PRO A 81 1.87 -16.44 11.04
CA PRO A 81 2.14 -16.76 9.64
C PRO A 81 1.11 -16.12 8.68
N PHE A 82 1.47 -15.00 8.01
CA PHE A 82 0.63 -14.17 7.13
C PHE A 82 -0.70 -14.85 6.72
N THR A 83 -1.74 -14.63 7.54
CA THR A 83 -2.97 -15.42 7.53
C THR A 83 -3.96 -14.99 6.45
N GLY A 84 -3.79 -13.77 5.93
CA GLY A 84 -4.68 -13.14 4.96
C GLY A 84 -5.96 -12.57 5.55
N VAL A 85 -6.09 -12.56 6.88
CA VAL A 85 -7.12 -11.79 7.57
C VAL A 85 -6.70 -10.32 7.54
N VAL A 86 -7.57 -9.47 6.97
CA VAL A 86 -7.33 -8.03 6.92
C VAL A 86 -7.06 -7.48 8.34
N PRO A 87 -6.11 -6.55 8.50
CA PRO A 87 -5.38 -5.81 7.47
C PRO A 87 -4.02 -6.42 7.06
N ASP A 88 -3.85 -7.76 7.06
CA ASP A 88 -2.64 -8.43 6.55
C ASP A 88 -2.54 -8.37 5.01
N ALA A 89 -1.69 -7.47 4.51
CA ALA A 89 -1.48 -7.26 3.08
C ALA A 89 -0.87 -8.47 2.38
N VAL A 90 0.06 -9.18 3.03
CA VAL A 90 0.80 -10.29 2.41
C VAL A 90 -0.13 -11.47 2.21
N GLY A 91 -0.82 -11.89 3.28
CA GLY A 91 -1.74 -13.01 3.20
C GLY A 91 -2.91 -12.71 2.27
N ARG A 92 -3.46 -11.48 2.29
CA ARG A 92 -4.53 -11.04 1.38
C ARG A 92 -4.08 -11.13 -0.08
N THR A 93 -2.89 -10.61 -0.38
CA THR A 93 -2.30 -10.64 -1.72
C THR A 93 -2.07 -12.08 -2.21
N LEU A 94 -1.53 -12.96 -1.37
CA LEU A 94 -1.29 -14.36 -1.73
C LEU A 94 -2.60 -15.15 -1.93
N HIS A 95 -3.62 -14.87 -1.12
CA HIS A 95 -4.94 -15.45 -1.31
C HIS A 95 -5.51 -15.07 -2.68
N ASP A 96 -5.47 -13.79 -3.03
CA ASP A 96 -6.07 -13.30 -4.27
C ASP A 96 -5.30 -13.72 -5.52
N ARG A 97 -3.97 -13.85 -5.46
CA ARG A 97 -3.16 -14.43 -6.55
C ARG A 97 -3.58 -15.85 -6.90
N ASN A 98 -3.86 -16.67 -5.89
CA ASN A 98 -4.26 -18.08 -6.07
C ASN A 98 -5.78 -18.24 -6.28
N GLY A 99 -6.54 -17.15 -6.15
CA GLY A 99 -7.99 -17.13 -6.23
C GLY A 99 -8.53 -16.66 -7.60
N PRO A 100 -9.87 -16.47 -7.69
CA PRO A 100 -10.53 -16.05 -8.93
C PRO A 100 -10.19 -14.61 -9.35
N SER A 101 -9.60 -13.80 -8.46
CA SER A 101 -9.20 -12.43 -8.76
C SER A 101 -8.12 -12.37 -9.85
N ARG A 102 -7.28 -13.43 -9.97
CA ARG A 102 -6.12 -13.51 -10.87
C ARG A 102 -5.16 -12.33 -10.72
N LEU A 103 -4.95 -11.88 -9.48
CA LEU A 103 -4.04 -10.77 -9.18
C LEU A 103 -2.63 -11.05 -9.74
N PRO A 104 -2.03 -10.13 -10.51
CA PRO A 104 -0.65 -10.27 -11.00
C PRO A 104 0.39 -10.45 -9.88
N HIS A 105 1.44 -11.23 -10.15
CA HIS A 105 2.54 -11.47 -9.19
C HIS A 105 3.35 -10.22 -8.82
N THR A 106 3.24 -9.15 -9.60
CA THR A 106 3.89 -7.85 -9.35
C THR A 106 3.03 -6.91 -8.51
N MET A 107 1.79 -7.28 -8.20
CA MET A 107 0.86 -6.45 -7.44
C MET A 107 0.84 -6.82 -5.96
N LEU A 108 0.70 -5.79 -5.14
CA LEU A 108 0.47 -5.84 -3.70
C LEU A 108 -0.86 -5.18 -3.37
N ILE A 109 -1.74 -5.84 -2.61
CA ILE A 109 -2.97 -5.24 -2.09
C ILE A 109 -2.64 -4.44 -0.82
N ILE A 110 -3.07 -3.18 -0.78
CA ILE A 110 -2.81 -2.23 0.33
C ILE A 110 -4.09 -1.69 0.98
N GLY A 111 -5.27 -2.13 0.54
CA GLY A 111 -6.55 -1.75 1.13
C GLY A 111 -7.72 -2.20 0.25
N SER A 112 -8.94 -1.97 0.73
CA SER A 112 -10.18 -2.18 -0.04
C SER A 112 -10.89 -0.86 -0.27
N ASP A 113 -11.54 -0.71 -1.42
CA ASP A 113 -12.39 0.44 -1.74
C ASP A 113 -13.80 0.37 -1.11
N GLY A 114 -14.14 -0.74 -0.44
CA GLY A 114 -15.45 -0.99 0.16
C GLY A 114 -16.56 -1.37 -0.82
N MET A 115 -16.28 -1.38 -2.13
CA MET A 115 -17.22 -1.65 -3.22
C MET A 115 -16.84 -2.91 -4.03
N GLY A 116 -15.81 -3.64 -3.59
CA GLY A 116 -15.34 -4.89 -4.19
C GLY A 116 -14.06 -4.75 -5.01
N GLY A 117 -13.48 -3.55 -5.06
CA GLY A 117 -12.14 -3.29 -5.55
C GLY A 117 -11.09 -3.33 -4.44
N ASP A 118 -9.88 -3.72 -4.81
CA ASP A 118 -8.70 -3.66 -3.97
C ASP A 118 -7.78 -2.53 -4.44
N TYR A 119 -7.28 -1.72 -3.52
CA TYR A 119 -6.20 -0.77 -3.80
C TYR A 119 -4.89 -1.54 -3.93
N VAL A 120 -4.16 -1.31 -5.02
CA VAL A 120 -2.95 -2.07 -5.35
C VAL A 120 -1.75 -1.19 -5.70
N LEU A 121 -0.55 -1.72 -5.43
CA LEU A 121 0.73 -1.23 -5.91
C LEU A 121 1.32 -2.25 -6.88
N ASP A 122 1.56 -1.87 -8.13
CA ASP A 122 2.25 -2.71 -9.12
C ASP A 122 3.74 -2.35 -9.20
N VAL A 123 4.58 -3.15 -8.54
CA VAL A 123 6.03 -2.85 -8.43
C VAL A 123 6.77 -2.91 -9.76
N SER A 124 6.15 -3.48 -10.81
CA SER A 124 6.72 -3.45 -12.17
C SER A 124 6.70 -2.05 -12.77
N LYS A 125 5.90 -1.12 -12.23
CA LYS A 125 5.75 0.25 -12.72
C LYS A 125 6.77 1.23 -12.13
N GLY A 126 7.65 0.78 -11.24
CA GLY A 126 8.74 1.57 -10.67
C GLY A 126 8.88 1.41 -9.16
N ALA A 127 9.85 2.11 -8.58
CA ALA A 127 10.14 2.06 -7.14
C ALA A 127 9.02 2.65 -6.28
N GLU A 128 8.36 3.70 -6.77
CA GLU A 128 7.19 4.34 -6.15
C GLU A 128 6.04 4.27 -7.17
N PRO A 129 5.37 3.10 -7.31
CA PRO A 129 4.29 2.95 -8.26
C PRO A 129 3.04 3.72 -7.80
N PRO A 130 2.15 4.10 -8.72
CA PRO A 130 0.87 4.69 -8.36
C PRO A 130 0.00 3.71 -7.58
N VAL A 131 -0.97 4.25 -6.83
CA VAL A 131 -2.07 3.47 -6.26
C VAL A 131 -3.17 3.37 -7.30
N GLU A 132 -3.56 2.15 -7.61
CA GLU A 132 -4.59 1.82 -8.60
C GLU A 132 -5.64 0.88 -8.00
N VAL A 133 -6.78 0.72 -8.69
CA VAL A 133 -7.86 -0.19 -8.26
C VAL A 133 -7.85 -1.46 -9.12
N TRP A 134 -7.80 -2.61 -8.45
CA TRP A 134 -7.99 -3.93 -9.04
C TRP A 134 -9.36 -4.49 -8.66
N GLU A 135 -10.25 -4.61 -9.63
CA GLU A 135 -11.56 -5.27 -9.43
C GLU A 135 -11.45 -6.77 -9.72
N GLY A 136 -11.55 -7.60 -8.68
CA GLY A 136 -11.51 -9.06 -8.81
C GLY A 136 -12.56 -9.62 -9.78
N GLY A 137 -12.13 -10.44 -10.74
CA GLY A 137 -13.01 -11.05 -11.74
C GLY A 137 -13.43 -10.13 -12.90
N ARG A 138 -13.13 -8.82 -12.83
CA ARG A 138 -13.37 -7.84 -13.91
C ARG A 138 -12.08 -7.35 -14.54
N SER A 139 -11.08 -7.06 -13.70
CA SER A 139 -9.77 -6.63 -14.15
C SER A 139 -8.99 -7.75 -14.82
N VAL A 140 -8.21 -7.41 -15.84
CA VAL A 140 -7.31 -8.34 -16.53
C VAL A 140 -5.86 -7.87 -16.47
N PRO A 141 -4.88 -8.78 -16.38
CA PRO A 141 -3.47 -8.42 -16.37
C PRO A 141 -3.08 -7.57 -17.60
N GLY A 142 -2.33 -6.50 -17.38
CA GLY A 142 -1.88 -5.60 -18.44
C GLY A 142 -2.89 -4.53 -18.87
N GLN A 143 -4.12 -4.52 -18.33
CA GLN A 143 -5.06 -3.43 -18.57
C GLN A 143 -4.58 -2.12 -17.92
N GLN A 144 -5.06 -1.00 -18.45
CA GLN A 144 -4.95 0.28 -17.75
C GLN A 144 -5.96 0.30 -16.59
N LEU A 145 -5.45 0.40 -15.37
CA LEU A 145 -6.27 0.49 -14.16
C LEU A 145 -6.64 1.94 -13.84
N GLU A 146 -7.73 2.11 -13.10
CA GLU A 146 -8.06 3.39 -12.49
C GLU A 146 -6.96 3.76 -11.49
N ARG A 147 -6.40 4.96 -11.64
CA ARG A 147 -5.41 5.51 -10.72
C ARG A 147 -6.10 6.40 -9.70
N VAL A 148 -5.92 6.10 -8.43
CA VAL A 148 -6.47 6.85 -7.29
C VAL A 148 -5.40 7.53 -6.45
N GLY A 149 -4.12 7.28 -6.75
CA GLY A 149 -3.00 7.98 -6.10
C GLY A 149 -1.75 7.94 -6.96
N VAL A 150 -0.92 8.99 -6.90
CA VAL A 150 0.33 9.05 -7.68
C VAL A 150 1.45 8.19 -7.07
N SER A 151 1.35 7.87 -5.79
CA SER A 151 2.25 7.02 -5.01
C SER A 151 1.51 6.53 -3.75
N PHE A 152 2.07 5.56 -3.03
CA PHE A 152 1.53 5.16 -1.73
C PHE A 152 1.55 6.33 -0.73
N GLY A 153 2.67 7.04 -0.60
CA GLY A 153 2.80 8.15 0.35
C GLY A 153 1.77 9.26 0.14
N SER A 154 1.55 9.68 -1.11
CA SER A 154 0.54 10.70 -1.43
C SER A 154 -0.89 10.21 -1.16
N TRP A 155 -1.20 8.96 -1.53
CA TRP A 155 -2.52 8.37 -1.32
C TRP A 155 -2.82 8.22 0.17
N LEU A 156 -1.85 7.78 0.96
CA LEU A 156 -1.97 7.69 2.42
C LEU A 156 -2.26 9.07 3.00
N LEU A 157 -1.45 10.09 2.65
CA LEU A 157 -1.60 11.46 3.15
C LEU A 157 -2.99 12.05 2.85
N GLU A 158 -3.49 11.88 1.64
CA GLU A 158 -4.81 12.38 1.24
C GLU A 158 -5.92 11.74 2.07
N ASN A 159 -5.89 10.42 2.25
CA ASN A 159 -6.91 9.70 3.01
C ASN A 159 -6.86 10.03 4.51
N VAL A 160 -5.68 10.05 5.14
CA VAL A 160 -5.58 10.35 6.58
C VAL A 160 -5.98 11.79 6.89
N ARG A 161 -5.74 12.73 5.97
CA ARG A 161 -6.21 14.13 6.11
C ARG A 161 -7.73 14.27 6.08
N ILE A 162 -8.43 13.40 5.35
CA ILE A 162 -9.89 13.37 5.36
C ILE A 162 -10.37 12.94 6.75
N GLN A 163 -9.79 11.86 7.27
CA GLN A 163 -10.19 11.28 8.56
C GLN A 163 -9.83 12.16 9.76
N ALA A 164 -8.74 12.92 9.68
CA ALA A 164 -8.33 13.84 10.74
C ALA A 164 -9.20 15.12 10.84
N ARG A 165 -10.10 15.35 9.89
CA ARG A 165 -11.03 16.51 9.89
C ARG A 165 -12.42 16.16 10.43
N THR A 166 -12.72 14.88 10.59
CA THR A 166 -13.99 14.33 11.07
C THR A 166 -13.90 13.94 12.54
#